data_AF-A0A9D6P182-F1
#
_entry.id   AF-A0A9D6P182-F1
#
_cell.length_a   1.000
_cell.length_b   1.000
_cell.length_c   1.000
_cell.angle_alpha   90.00
_cell.angle_beta   90.00
_cell.angle_gamma   90.00
#
_symmetry.space_group_name_H-M   'P 1'
#
loop_
_entity.id
_entity.type
_entity.pdbx_description
1 polymer ?
#
loop_
_entity_poly.entity_id
_entity_poly.type
_entity_poly.pdbx_seq_one_letter_code
_entity_poly.pdbx_strand_id
1 'polypeptide(L)'
;MSWFLPQLVNRVRELLGPDYPITTELPSNQSAWLAVPVFGVAKQQRRDVADVGKAVAETLSTIEGVAIETAGGFVNITPTDVSDVVSQAADPDYPTSELGKGQRILIEFAGPNVAKPMGIGHLRSTILGDSLQRIFRALGYDVQSHNYLGDWGTQFGKVLVAYQRKFGNLEPELPSRSSWSSTLASTKTLNVIRIWTRRRERCSGGWRREIRRSERSGASSWRSRFRKCLGSLIGWVA
;
A
#
# COMPACT_ATOMS: atom_id res chain seq x y z
N MET A 1 6.76 18.04 -16.82
CA MET A 1 6.93 19.24 -15.94
C MET A 1 8.35 19.41 -15.39
N SER A 2 9.29 18.46 -15.58
CA SER A 2 10.64 18.55 -15.00
C SER A 2 11.51 19.68 -15.59
N TRP A 3 11.17 20.20 -16.75
CA TRP A 3 11.98 21.24 -17.42
C TRP A 3 11.80 22.63 -16.79
N PHE A 4 10.58 23.03 -16.41
CA PHE A 4 10.32 24.40 -15.94
C PHE A 4 10.28 24.54 -14.42
N LEU A 5 9.83 23.51 -13.67
CA LEU A 5 9.70 23.62 -12.21
C LEU A 5 11.03 23.94 -11.50
N PRO A 6 12.18 23.32 -11.85
CA PRO A 6 13.47 23.69 -11.25
C PRO A 6 13.89 25.11 -11.61
N GLN A 7 13.64 25.54 -12.84
CA GLN A 7 13.96 26.90 -13.30
C GLN A 7 13.12 27.94 -12.55
N LEU A 8 11.82 27.68 -12.41
CA LEU A 8 10.89 28.49 -11.61
C LEU A 8 11.36 28.60 -10.16
N VAL A 9 11.67 27.47 -9.53
CA VAL A 9 12.13 27.44 -8.13
C VAL A 9 13.44 28.22 -7.97
N ASN A 10 14.38 28.07 -8.89
CA ASN A 10 15.66 28.77 -8.85
C ASN A 10 15.47 30.28 -9.03
N ARG A 11 14.69 30.72 -10.02
CA ARG A 11 14.41 32.15 -10.28
C ARG A 11 13.66 32.83 -9.14
N VAL A 12 12.69 32.14 -8.54
CA VAL A 12 11.96 32.66 -7.39
C VAL A 12 12.87 32.75 -6.16
N ARG A 13 13.77 31.78 -5.94
CA ARG A 13 14.77 31.84 -4.87
C ARG A 13 15.80 32.95 -5.07
N GLU A 14 16.20 33.26 -6.29
CA GLU A 14 17.09 34.41 -6.59
C GLU A 14 16.46 35.73 -6.13
N LEU A 15 15.14 35.89 -6.32
CA LEU A 15 14.42 37.12 -5.95
C LEU A 15 14.10 37.18 -4.45
N LEU A 16 13.68 36.06 -3.86
CA LEU A 16 13.06 36.02 -2.52
C LEU A 16 14.01 35.54 -1.42
N GLY A 17 15.17 35.01 -1.79
CA GLY A 17 16.15 34.41 -0.90
C GLY A 17 16.13 32.87 -0.93
N PRO A 18 17.27 32.22 -0.64
CA PRO A 18 17.45 30.77 -0.79
C PRO A 18 16.55 29.93 0.12
N ASP A 19 16.20 30.44 1.30
CA ASP A 19 15.41 29.73 2.31
C ASP A 19 13.91 29.96 2.20
N TYR A 20 13.44 30.67 1.16
CA TYR A 20 12.02 30.96 1.02
C TYR A 20 11.24 29.68 0.66
N PRO A 21 10.23 29.28 1.46
CA PRO A 21 9.37 28.15 1.13
C PRO A 21 8.44 28.55 -0.01
N ILE A 22 8.81 28.17 -1.24
CA ILE A 22 7.94 28.35 -2.40
C ILE A 22 6.80 27.35 -2.28
N THR A 23 5.67 27.82 -1.79
CA THR A 23 4.41 27.10 -1.88
C THR A 23 3.79 27.39 -3.24
N THR A 24 3.49 26.35 -4.01
CA THR A 24 2.68 26.45 -5.22
C THR A 24 1.33 25.83 -4.95
N GLU A 25 0.26 26.50 -5.36
CA GLU A 25 -1.11 26.02 -5.21
C GLU A 25 -1.77 25.83 -6.57
N LEU A 26 -2.76 24.95 -6.63
CA LEU A 26 -3.67 24.87 -7.77
C LEU A 26 -4.76 25.94 -7.59
N PRO A 27 -4.93 26.87 -8.55
CA PRO A 27 -5.96 27.90 -8.45
C PRO A 27 -7.35 27.26 -8.33
N SER A 28 -8.14 27.72 -7.37
CA SER A 28 -9.48 27.17 -7.07
C SER A 28 -10.45 27.28 -8.25
N ASN A 29 -10.26 28.28 -9.11
CA ASN A 29 -11.05 28.54 -10.32
C ASN A 29 -10.43 27.94 -11.59
N GLN A 30 -9.33 27.18 -11.50
CA GLN A 30 -8.57 26.67 -12.64
C GLN A 30 -8.14 27.78 -13.63
N SER A 31 -7.98 29.03 -13.19
CA SER A 31 -7.56 30.12 -14.08
C SER A 31 -6.12 29.97 -14.58
N ALA A 32 -5.33 29.12 -13.92
CA ALA A 32 -3.97 28.81 -14.31
C ALA A 32 -3.56 27.42 -13.83
N TRP A 33 -2.38 26.98 -14.26
CA TRP A 33 -1.86 25.66 -13.90
C TRP A 33 -1.20 25.64 -12.53
N LEU A 34 -0.54 26.74 -12.17
CA LEU A 34 0.08 26.96 -10.86
C LEU A 34 -0.17 28.40 -10.42
N ALA A 35 -0.36 28.61 -9.12
CA ALA A 35 -0.37 29.91 -8.49
C ALA A 35 0.71 29.99 -7.41
N VAL A 36 1.44 31.11 -7.39
CA VAL A 36 2.41 31.45 -6.34
C VAL A 36 1.80 32.56 -5.49
N PRO A 37 1.43 32.30 -4.22
CA PRO A 37 0.96 33.32 -3.30
C PRO A 37 2.12 34.21 -2.85
N VAL A 38 1.99 35.53 -2.99
CA VAL A 38 3.04 36.50 -2.62
C VAL A 38 2.80 37.18 -1.27
N PHE A 39 1.72 36.85 -0.55
CA PHE A 39 1.38 37.47 0.74
C PHE A 39 2.46 37.31 1.82
N GLY A 40 3.08 36.12 1.90
CA GLY A 40 4.15 35.83 2.86
C GLY A 40 5.36 36.72 2.62
N VAL A 41 5.79 36.82 1.36
CA VAL A 41 6.89 37.70 0.92
C VAL A 41 6.60 39.16 1.22
N ALA A 42 5.43 39.64 0.80
CA ALA A 42 5.04 41.04 0.96
C ALA A 42 5.08 41.46 2.44
N LYS A 43 4.57 40.59 3.32
CA LYS A 43 4.62 40.80 4.78
C LYS A 43 6.06 40.83 5.32
N GLN A 44 6.92 39.93 4.86
CA GLN A 44 8.32 39.85 5.32
C GLN A 44 9.15 41.06 4.85
N GLN A 45 8.97 41.49 3.61
CA GLN A 45 9.67 42.63 3.02
C GLN A 45 9.06 43.98 3.43
N ARG A 46 7.89 43.98 4.10
CA ARG A 46 7.10 45.18 4.41
C ARG A 46 6.80 46.01 3.15
N ARG A 47 6.50 45.32 2.05
CA ARG A 47 6.16 45.90 0.74
C ARG A 47 4.71 45.62 0.42
N ASP A 48 4.15 46.43 -0.48
CA ASP A 48 2.81 46.18 -0.99
C ASP A 48 2.76 44.86 -1.77
N VAL A 49 1.63 44.15 -1.63
CA VAL A 49 1.42 42.84 -2.26
C VAL A 49 1.43 42.97 -3.79
N ALA A 50 0.90 44.06 -4.33
CA ALA A 50 0.87 44.30 -5.77
C ALA A 50 2.28 44.54 -6.34
N ASP A 51 3.13 45.27 -5.61
CA ASP A 51 4.50 45.55 -6.04
C ASP A 51 5.37 44.29 -6.04
N VAL A 52 5.23 43.44 -5.02
CA VAL A 52 5.92 42.15 -4.96
C VAL A 52 5.40 41.21 -6.04
N GLY A 53 4.08 41.17 -6.26
CA GLY A 53 3.48 40.38 -7.33
C GLY A 53 4.02 40.74 -8.72
N LYS A 54 4.16 42.05 -9.01
CA LYS A 54 4.77 42.52 -10.26
C LYS A 54 6.22 42.11 -10.40
N ALA A 55 7.04 42.31 -9.36
CA ALA A 55 8.45 41.93 -9.40
C ALA A 55 8.66 40.42 -9.62
N VAL A 56 7.83 39.60 -8.98
CA VAL A 56 7.85 38.14 -9.19
C VAL A 56 7.39 37.80 -10.61
N ALA A 57 6.35 38.45 -11.12
CA ALA A 57 5.86 38.23 -12.48
C ALA A 57 6.89 38.62 -13.56
N GLU A 58 7.58 39.75 -13.40
CA GLU A 58 8.67 40.19 -14.29
C GLU A 58 9.86 39.23 -14.28
N THR A 59 10.18 38.68 -13.11
CA THR A 59 11.27 37.70 -13.01
C THR A 59 10.89 36.40 -13.72
N LEU A 60 9.66 35.94 -13.50
CA LEU A 60 9.17 34.70 -14.10
C LEU A 60 8.93 34.83 -15.60
N SER A 61 8.64 36.01 -16.13
CA SER A 61 8.41 36.22 -17.58
C SER A 61 9.69 36.06 -18.43
N THR A 62 10.85 35.99 -17.77
CA THR A 62 12.11 35.61 -18.43
C THR A 62 12.19 34.12 -18.78
N ILE A 63 11.30 33.29 -18.21
CA ILE A 63 11.22 31.86 -18.53
C ILE A 63 10.45 31.71 -19.84
N GLU A 64 11.06 31.06 -20.82
CA GLU A 64 10.42 30.78 -22.11
C GLU A 64 9.31 29.72 -21.94
N GLY A 65 8.22 29.87 -22.68
CA GLY A 65 7.13 28.89 -22.71
C GLY A 65 6.13 28.98 -21.55
N VAL A 66 6.09 30.10 -20.80
CA VAL A 66 5.10 30.34 -19.75
C VAL A 66 4.40 31.69 -19.89
N ALA A 67 3.08 31.69 -19.75
CA ALA A 67 2.25 32.88 -19.62
C ALA A 67 2.03 33.19 -18.13
N ILE A 68 2.12 34.47 -17.76
CA ILE A 68 2.06 34.91 -16.38
C ILE A 68 1.00 36.00 -16.22
N GLU A 69 0.20 35.87 -15.17
CA GLU A 69 -0.84 36.84 -14.82
C GLU A 69 -0.81 37.11 -13.31
N THR A 70 -0.97 38.37 -12.91
CA THR A 70 -1.09 38.74 -11.49
C THR A 70 -2.55 38.97 -11.12
N ALA A 71 -3.06 38.25 -10.12
CA ALA A 71 -4.44 38.36 -9.65
C ALA A 71 -4.50 38.43 -8.13
N GLY A 72 -4.87 39.59 -7.56
CA GLY A 72 -5.23 39.74 -6.14
C GLY A 72 -4.18 39.28 -5.11
N GLY A 73 -2.89 39.20 -5.47
CA GLY A 73 -1.81 38.69 -4.61
C GLY A 73 -1.32 37.28 -4.95
N PHE A 74 -1.77 36.73 -6.07
CA PHE A 74 -1.22 35.52 -6.68
C PHE A 74 -0.53 35.85 -7.99
N VAL A 75 0.57 35.14 -8.27
CA VAL A 75 1.20 35.10 -9.58
C VAL A 75 0.84 33.76 -10.21
N ASN A 76 -0.04 33.82 -11.19
CA ASN A 76 -0.56 32.69 -11.94
C ASN A 76 0.40 32.35 -13.09
N ILE A 77 0.66 31.07 -13.30
CA ILE A 77 1.59 30.56 -14.31
C ILE A 77 0.91 29.48 -15.12
N THR A 78 0.93 29.65 -16.43
CA THR A 78 0.35 28.72 -17.41
C THR A 78 1.35 28.44 -18.52
N PRO A 79 1.88 27.21 -18.64
CA PRO A 79 2.63 26.78 -19.82
C PRO A 79 1.91 27.12 -21.13
N THR A 80 2.61 27.72 -22.09
CA THR A 80 2.03 28.10 -23.39
C THR A 80 2.00 26.93 -24.37
N ASP A 81 2.93 25.99 -24.23
CA ASP A 81 2.98 24.75 -25.01
C ASP A 81 3.31 23.57 -24.10
N VAL A 82 2.55 22.48 -24.28
CA VAL A 82 2.73 21.20 -23.59
C VAL A 82 2.71 20.01 -24.52
N SER A 83 2.77 20.25 -25.83
CA SER A 83 2.82 19.22 -26.87
C SER A 83 3.88 18.17 -26.55
N ASP A 84 5.11 18.58 -26.24
CA ASP A 84 6.20 17.68 -25.87
C ASP A 84 5.88 16.79 -24.66
N VAL A 85 5.25 17.35 -23.62
CA VAL A 85 4.88 16.61 -22.41
C VAL A 85 3.77 15.60 -22.73
N VAL A 86 2.80 15.99 -23.55
CA VAL A 86 1.70 15.11 -23.98
C VAL A 86 2.24 13.98 -24.87
N SER A 87 3.14 14.29 -25.80
CA SER A 87 3.79 13.30 -26.66
C SER A 87 4.62 12.31 -25.86
N GLN A 88 5.36 12.77 -24.85
CA GLN A 88 6.09 11.87 -23.95
C GLN A 88 5.12 11.01 -23.13
N ALA A 89 4.04 11.59 -22.60
CA ALA A 89 3.07 10.86 -21.79
C ALA A 89 2.29 9.78 -22.56
N ALA A 90 2.29 9.83 -23.90
CA ALA A 90 1.71 8.80 -24.76
C ALA A 90 2.61 7.55 -24.86
N ASP A 91 3.87 7.63 -24.44
CA ASP A 91 4.78 6.49 -24.39
C ASP A 91 4.33 5.49 -23.31
N PRO A 92 4.10 4.21 -23.63
CA PRO A 92 3.82 3.17 -22.63
C PRO A 92 4.93 3.03 -21.58
N ASP A 93 6.17 3.38 -21.95
CA ASP A 93 7.34 3.37 -21.09
C ASP A 93 7.63 4.77 -20.50
N TYR A 94 6.68 5.72 -20.58
CA TYR A 94 6.83 7.05 -20.00
C TYR A 94 7.29 6.93 -18.54
N PRO A 95 8.42 7.57 -18.18
CA PRO A 95 9.11 7.29 -16.94
C PRO A 95 8.17 7.48 -15.75
N THR A 96 7.89 6.36 -15.10
CA THR A 96 7.35 6.32 -13.76
C THR A 96 8.33 7.03 -12.82
N SER A 97 7.81 7.74 -11.81
CA SER A 97 8.65 8.54 -10.90
C SER A 97 9.78 7.69 -10.30
N GLU A 98 10.97 8.27 -10.12
CA GLU A 98 12.09 7.61 -9.42
C GLU A 98 12.10 7.87 -7.91
N LEU A 99 11.04 8.44 -7.36
CA LEU A 99 10.95 8.87 -5.97
C LEU A 99 11.28 7.75 -4.96
N GLY A 100 10.93 6.52 -5.29
CA GLY A 100 11.16 5.33 -4.46
C GLY A 100 12.39 4.51 -4.80
N LYS A 101 13.24 4.96 -5.74
CA LYS A 101 14.38 4.16 -6.21
C LYS A 101 15.33 3.82 -5.07
N GLY A 102 15.66 2.53 -4.94
CA GLY A 102 16.50 2.01 -3.86
C GLY A 102 15.78 1.82 -2.52
N GLN A 103 14.48 2.13 -2.43
CA GLN A 103 13.65 1.87 -1.26
C GLN A 103 12.75 0.66 -1.48
N ARG A 104 12.62 -0.17 -0.45
CA ARG A 104 11.74 -1.35 -0.44
C ARG A 104 10.55 -1.12 0.47
N ILE A 105 9.35 -1.43 -0.02
CA ILE A 105 8.10 -1.35 0.74
C ILE A 105 7.46 -2.73 0.80
N LEU A 106 6.99 -3.11 1.99
CA LEU A 106 6.14 -4.28 2.21
C LEU A 106 4.68 -3.83 2.36
N ILE A 107 3.79 -4.34 1.52
CA ILE A 107 2.35 -4.07 1.60
C ILE A 107 1.64 -5.38 1.92
N GLU A 108 0.98 -5.43 3.07
CA GLU A 108 0.15 -6.55 3.49
C GLU A 108 -1.32 -6.21 3.31
N PHE A 109 -2.06 -7.03 2.56
CA PHE A 109 -3.45 -6.78 2.26
C PHE A 109 -4.25 -8.07 1.99
N ALA A 110 -5.57 -7.91 1.91
CA ALA A 110 -6.60 -8.96 1.87
C ALA A 110 -6.71 -9.76 3.18
N GLY A 111 -5.62 -10.38 3.63
CA GLY A 111 -5.50 -11.12 4.90
C GLY A 111 -6.72 -11.96 5.29
N PRO A 112 -7.34 -12.74 4.37
CA PRO A 112 -8.62 -13.36 4.69
C PRO A 112 -8.44 -14.52 5.65
N ASN A 113 -9.47 -14.75 6.46
CA ASN A 113 -9.54 -15.96 7.26
C ASN A 113 -10.08 -17.11 6.40
N VAL A 114 -9.28 -18.16 6.27
CA VAL A 114 -9.57 -19.29 5.36
C VAL A 114 -10.74 -20.15 5.86
N ALA A 115 -11.11 -20.02 7.13
CA ALA A 115 -12.23 -20.71 7.74
C ALA A 115 -13.60 -20.07 7.43
N LYS A 116 -13.66 -18.97 6.66
CA LYS A 116 -14.90 -18.32 6.23
C LYS A 116 -14.93 -18.09 4.72
N PRO A 117 -16.11 -18.11 4.07
CA PRO A 117 -16.24 -17.73 2.67
C PRO A 117 -15.79 -16.29 2.40
N MET A 118 -15.21 -16.07 1.23
CA MET A 118 -14.84 -14.76 0.75
C MET A 118 -16.08 -14.00 0.24
N GLY A 119 -16.58 -13.07 1.04
CA GLY A 119 -17.63 -12.12 0.63
C GLY A 119 -17.11 -10.75 0.21
N ILE A 120 -18.01 -9.88 -0.28
CA ILE A 120 -17.71 -8.53 -0.79
C ILE A 120 -16.94 -7.64 0.20
N GLY A 121 -17.08 -7.86 1.51
CA GLY A 121 -16.32 -7.13 2.53
C GLY A 121 -14.80 -7.30 2.41
N HIS A 122 -14.31 -8.42 1.87
CA HIS A 122 -12.86 -8.62 1.64
C HIS A 122 -12.35 -7.90 0.40
N LEU A 123 -13.25 -7.48 -0.50
CA LEU A 123 -12.90 -6.77 -1.71
C LEU A 123 -12.23 -5.43 -1.40
N ARG A 124 -12.66 -4.74 -0.34
CA ARG A 124 -12.11 -3.45 0.08
C ARG A 124 -10.60 -3.51 0.29
N SER A 125 -10.13 -4.39 1.18
CA SER A 125 -8.70 -4.51 1.45
C SER A 125 -7.93 -5.02 0.24
N THR A 126 -8.54 -5.91 -0.54
CA THR A 126 -7.92 -6.47 -1.76
C THR A 126 -7.68 -5.39 -2.81
N ILE A 127 -8.70 -4.60 -3.15
CA ILE A 127 -8.59 -3.54 -4.16
C ILE A 127 -7.68 -2.42 -3.67
N LEU A 128 -7.83 -1.97 -2.43
CA LEU A 128 -6.98 -0.89 -1.91
C LEU A 128 -5.51 -1.31 -1.88
N GLY A 129 -5.21 -2.54 -1.45
CA GLY A 129 -3.85 -3.08 -1.46
C GLY A 129 -3.29 -3.22 -2.88
N ASP A 130 -4.10 -3.71 -3.84
CA ASP A 130 -3.68 -3.81 -5.24
C ASP A 130 -3.42 -2.43 -5.87
N SER A 131 -4.27 -1.44 -5.59
CA SER A 131 -4.06 -0.07 -6.05
C SER A 131 -2.78 0.53 -5.47
N LEU A 132 -2.55 0.37 -4.16
CA LEU A 132 -1.35 0.90 -3.51
C LEU A 132 -0.07 0.28 -4.06
N GLN A 133 0.00 -1.04 -4.24
CA GLN A 133 1.20 -1.67 -4.80
C GLN A 133 1.50 -1.18 -6.23
N ARG A 134 0.47 -0.90 -7.04
CA ARG A 134 0.65 -0.37 -8.40
C ARG A 134 1.17 1.05 -8.36
N ILE A 135 0.60 1.90 -7.50
CA ILE A 135 1.06 3.27 -7.29
C ILE A 135 2.52 3.27 -6.85
N PHE A 136 2.89 2.50 -5.83
CA PHE A 136 4.28 2.47 -5.34
C PHE A 136 5.25 1.90 -6.38
N ARG A 137 4.88 0.88 -7.16
CA ARG A 137 5.72 0.43 -8.29
C ARG A 137 5.89 1.52 -9.35
N ALA A 138 4.82 2.25 -9.68
CA ALA A 138 4.86 3.40 -10.57
C ALA A 138 5.56 4.64 -9.96
N LEU A 139 5.96 4.57 -8.69
CA LEU A 139 6.83 5.55 -8.04
C LEU A 139 8.27 5.03 -7.89
N GLY A 140 8.61 3.88 -8.50
CA GLY A 140 9.97 3.34 -8.53
C GLY A 140 10.39 2.54 -7.30
N TYR A 141 9.45 2.21 -6.39
CA TYR A 141 9.74 1.38 -5.22
C TYR A 141 9.85 -0.11 -5.55
N ASP A 142 10.73 -0.82 -4.84
CA ASP A 142 10.70 -2.29 -4.78
C ASP A 142 9.56 -2.73 -3.84
N VAL A 143 8.44 -3.13 -4.42
CA VAL A 143 7.23 -3.47 -3.67
C VAL A 143 7.08 -4.99 -3.50
N GLN A 144 7.17 -5.44 -2.25
CA GLN A 144 6.83 -6.79 -1.82
C GLN A 144 5.38 -6.82 -1.32
N SER A 145 4.56 -7.68 -1.90
CA SER A 145 3.13 -7.77 -1.58
C SER A 145 2.82 -9.09 -0.89
N HIS A 146 2.37 -9.03 0.35
CA HIS A 146 2.14 -10.21 1.17
C HIS A 146 0.66 -10.33 1.54
N ASN A 147 0.22 -11.57 1.74
CA ASN A 147 -1.10 -11.87 2.25
C ASN A 147 -0.94 -12.70 3.53
N TYR A 148 -1.23 -12.09 4.68
CA TYR A 148 -1.18 -12.78 5.97
C TYR A 148 -2.50 -13.53 6.20
N LEU A 149 -2.50 -14.80 5.81
CA LEU A 149 -3.70 -15.63 5.89
C LEU A 149 -4.10 -15.86 7.36
N GLY A 150 -5.39 -15.72 7.65
CA GLY A 150 -5.98 -16.14 8.91
C GLY A 150 -6.23 -17.66 8.91
N ASP A 151 -5.16 -18.46 8.85
CA ASP A 151 -5.20 -19.93 8.84
C ASP A 151 -5.00 -20.55 10.23
N TRP A 152 -4.77 -19.72 11.25
CA TRP A 152 -4.55 -20.16 12.62
C TRP A 152 -5.62 -19.65 13.59
N GLY A 153 -6.11 -20.54 14.46
CA GLY A 153 -7.01 -20.20 15.56
C GLY A 153 -8.26 -21.07 15.66
N THR A 154 -9.15 -20.72 16.59
CA THR A 154 -10.34 -21.52 16.92
C THR A 154 -11.29 -21.67 15.72
N GLN A 155 -11.40 -20.66 14.86
CA GLN A 155 -12.26 -20.73 13.67
C GLN A 155 -11.77 -21.80 12.69
N PHE A 156 -10.46 -21.86 12.44
CA PHE A 156 -9.84 -22.91 11.64
C PHE A 156 -10.03 -24.30 12.28
N GLY A 157 -9.75 -24.43 13.58
CA GLY A 157 -9.94 -25.68 14.33
C GLY A 157 -11.38 -26.21 14.30
N LYS A 158 -12.38 -25.32 14.34
CA LYS A 158 -13.80 -25.69 14.22
C LYS A 158 -14.10 -26.32 12.86
N VAL A 159 -13.59 -25.73 11.77
CA VAL A 159 -13.75 -26.28 10.41
C VAL A 159 -13.07 -27.65 10.30
N LEU A 160 -11.87 -27.82 10.86
CA LEU A 160 -11.18 -29.11 10.88
C LEU A 160 -11.98 -30.20 11.59
N VAL A 161 -12.50 -29.91 12.79
CA VAL A 161 -13.30 -30.88 13.57
C VAL A 161 -14.59 -31.22 12.84
N ALA A 162 -15.26 -30.23 12.25
CA ALA A 162 -16.48 -30.45 11.46
C ALA A 162 -16.20 -31.34 10.24
N TYR A 163 -15.11 -31.07 9.50
CA TYR A 163 -14.70 -31.88 8.36
C TYR A 163 -14.39 -33.32 8.78
N GLN A 164 -13.60 -33.50 9.83
CA GLN A 164 -13.22 -34.84 10.31
C GLN A 164 -14.44 -35.65 10.78
N ARG A 165 -15.43 -35.02 11.42
CA ARG A 165 -16.67 -35.68 11.85
C ARG A 165 -17.56 -36.07 10.66
N LYS A 166 -17.58 -35.25 9.60
CA LYS A 166 -18.46 -35.45 8.44
C LYS A 166 -17.87 -36.41 7.40
N PHE A 167 -16.55 -36.43 7.22
CA PHE A 167 -15.89 -37.17 6.14
C PHE A 167 -14.92 -38.27 6.61
N GLY A 168 -14.72 -38.43 7.92
CA GLY A 168 -13.97 -39.56 8.51
C GLY A 168 -12.45 -39.46 8.36
N ASN A 169 -11.96 -39.27 7.13
CA ASN A 169 -10.54 -39.12 6.79
C ASN A 169 -10.19 -37.67 6.45
N LEU A 170 -8.97 -37.27 6.83
CA LEU A 170 -8.38 -35.96 6.55
C LEU A 170 -7.30 -36.07 5.47
N GLU A 171 -7.43 -37.02 4.55
CA GLU A 171 -6.69 -37.02 3.30
C GLU A 171 -7.59 -36.43 2.20
N PRO A 172 -7.65 -35.10 2.07
CA PRO A 172 -8.35 -34.49 0.96
C PRO A 172 -7.59 -34.77 -0.33
N GLU A 173 -8.30 -35.23 -1.36
CA GLU A 173 -7.79 -35.18 -2.73
C GLU A 173 -7.54 -33.71 -3.11
N LEU A 174 -6.35 -33.42 -3.66
CA LEU A 174 -6.02 -32.07 -4.11
C LEU A 174 -6.88 -31.74 -5.34
N PRO A 175 -7.56 -30.59 -5.39
CA PRO A 175 -8.31 -30.21 -6.58
C PRO A 175 -7.37 -30.05 -7.78
N SER A 176 -7.84 -30.41 -8.97
CA SER A 176 -7.06 -30.26 -10.21
C SER A 176 -6.68 -28.79 -10.44
N ARG A 177 -5.50 -28.56 -11.02
CA ARG A 177 -4.81 -27.26 -11.19
C ARG A 177 -5.59 -26.17 -11.96
N SER A 178 -6.77 -26.46 -12.50
CA SER A 178 -7.50 -25.59 -13.43
C SER A 178 -8.35 -24.48 -12.79
N SER A 179 -8.49 -24.44 -11.45
CA SER A 179 -9.33 -23.46 -10.75
C SER A 179 -8.53 -22.58 -9.78
N TRP A 180 -8.05 -21.44 -10.28
CA TRP A 180 -7.16 -20.50 -9.58
C TRP A 180 -7.65 -20.06 -8.19
N SER A 181 -8.96 -19.88 -7.99
CA SER A 181 -9.55 -19.43 -6.72
C SER A 181 -9.62 -20.55 -5.67
N SER A 182 -9.81 -21.79 -6.11
CA SER A 182 -9.82 -22.95 -5.22
C SER A 182 -8.40 -23.41 -4.90
N THR A 183 -7.45 -23.37 -5.83
CA THR A 183 -6.08 -23.89 -5.65
C THR A 183 -5.29 -23.14 -4.57
N LEU A 184 -5.30 -21.81 -4.48
CA LEU A 184 -4.47 -21.11 -3.47
C LEU A 184 -4.96 -21.29 -2.02
N ALA A 185 -6.27 -21.25 -1.80
CA ALA A 185 -6.88 -21.47 -0.48
C ALA A 185 -6.83 -22.96 -0.09
N SER A 186 -7.15 -23.86 -1.02
CA SER A 186 -7.15 -25.30 -0.75
C SER A 186 -5.74 -25.86 -0.62
N THR A 187 -4.76 -25.54 -1.46
CA THR A 187 -3.47 -26.22 -1.42
C THR A 187 -2.73 -25.98 -0.10
N LYS A 188 -2.79 -24.77 0.48
CA LYS A 188 -2.20 -24.49 1.80
C LYS A 188 -3.01 -25.10 2.95
N THR A 189 -4.33 -24.94 2.95
CA THR A 189 -5.19 -25.52 4.01
C THR A 189 -5.18 -27.04 4.00
N LEU A 190 -5.24 -27.68 2.83
CA LEU A 190 -5.17 -29.12 2.67
C LEU A 190 -3.77 -29.66 3.00
N ASN A 191 -2.70 -28.92 2.71
CA ASN A 191 -1.35 -29.29 3.18
C ASN A 191 -1.22 -29.23 4.70
N VAL A 192 -1.77 -28.19 5.35
CA VAL A 192 -1.82 -28.12 6.83
C VAL A 192 -2.63 -29.27 7.40
N ILE A 193 -3.78 -29.59 6.81
CA ILE A 193 -4.62 -30.74 7.17
C ILE A 193 -3.85 -32.06 7.02
N ARG A 194 -3.16 -32.26 5.89
CA ARG A 194 -2.39 -33.47 5.60
C ARG A 194 -1.20 -33.64 6.56
N ILE A 195 -0.47 -32.56 6.85
CA ILE A 195 0.62 -32.54 7.83
C ILE A 195 0.09 -32.89 9.23
N TRP A 196 -1.05 -32.31 9.61
CA TRP A 196 -1.70 -32.60 10.88
C TRP A 196 -2.15 -34.06 10.98
N THR A 197 -2.73 -34.60 9.90
CA THR A 197 -3.24 -35.98 9.83
C THR A 197 -2.14 -37.03 9.95
N ARG A 198 -1.03 -36.85 9.21
CA ARG A 198 0.14 -37.74 9.29
C ARG A 198 0.82 -37.71 10.66
N ARG A 199 0.72 -36.59 11.39
CA ARG A 199 1.32 -36.43 12.72
C ARG A 199 0.38 -36.83 13.86
N ARG A 200 -0.92 -36.94 13.61
CA ARG A 200 -1.95 -37.38 14.57
C ARG A 200 -1.72 -38.79 15.11
N GLU A 201 -1.18 -39.69 14.31
CA GLU A 201 -0.90 -41.07 14.69
C GLU A 201 0.14 -41.16 15.82
N ARG A 202 1.13 -40.25 15.84
CA ARG A 202 2.17 -40.18 16.89
C ARG A 202 1.67 -39.62 18.22
N CYS A 203 0.58 -38.86 18.23
CA CYS A 203 0.06 -38.18 19.43
C CYS A 203 -1.13 -38.91 20.12
N SER A 204 -1.46 -40.12 19.66
CA SER A 204 -2.76 -40.76 19.89
C SER A 204 -3.02 -41.31 21.32
N GLY A 205 -1.99 -41.47 22.18
CA GLY A 205 -2.14 -42.14 23.47
C GLY A 205 -2.73 -41.30 24.63
N GLY A 206 -2.35 -40.03 24.76
CA GLY A 206 -2.72 -39.18 25.92
C GLY A 206 -3.81 -38.14 25.64
N TRP A 207 -3.93 -37.69 24.39
CA TRP A 207 -4.60 -36.44 24.03
C TRP A 207 -6.13 -36.48 24.20
N ARG A 208 -6.80 -37.62 23.95
CA ARG A 208 -8.26 -37.75 24.09
C ARG A 208 -8.74 -37.69 25.54
N ARG A 209 -7.95 -38.21 26.48
CA ARG A 209 -8.22 -38.12 27.94
C ARG A 209 -8.02 -36.70 28.45
N GLU A 210 -7.12 -35.94 27.83
CA GLU A 210 -6.76 -34.59 28.23
C GLU A 210 -7.76 -33.53 27.72
N ILE A 211 -8.32 -33.71 26.51
CA ILE A 211 -9.41 -32.86 25.99
C ILE A 211 -10.66 -32.95 26.87
N ARG A 212 -11.09 -34.16 27.26
CA ARG A 212 -12.25 -34.34 28.17
C ARG A 212 -12.03 -33.71 29.54
N ARG A 213 -10.78 -33.64 30.02
CA ARG A 213 -10.42 -32.93 31.26
C ARG A 213 -10.43 -31.41 31.08
N SER A 214 -10.05 -30.91 29.90
CA SER A 214 -10.02 -29.47 29.60
C SER A 214 -11.41 -28.85 29.36
N GLU A 215 -12.37 -29.63 28.86
CA GLU A 215 -13.77 -29.18 28.72
C GLU A 215 -14.45 -28.96 30.08
N ARG A 216 -13.99 -29.65 31.14
CA ARG A 216 -14.52 -29.48 32.52
C ARG A 216 -13.91 -28.33 33.30
N SER A 217 -12.79 -27.75 32.85
CA SER A 217 -11.96 -26.87 33.68
C SER A 217 -11.78 -25.45 33.14
N GLY A 218 -12.58 -25.02 32.16
CA GLY A 218 -12.73 -23.60 31.80
C GLY A 218 -11.39 -22.89 31.48
N ALA A 219 -10.85 -23.16 30.29
CA ALA A 219 -9.85 -22.37 29.56
C ALA A 219 -8.89 -21.44 30.36
N SER A 220 -7.65 -21.88 30.56
CA SER A 220 -6.46 -21.00 30.64
C SER A 220 -5.15 -21.73 30.30
N SER A 221 -5.07 -23.05 30.51
CA SER A 221 -3.81 -23.81 30.30
C SER A 221 -3.53 -24.27 28.86
N TRP A 222 -4.48 -24.10 27.94
CA TRP A 222 -4.38 -24.63 26.56
C TRP A 222 -3.20 -24.01 25.78
N ARG A 223 -2.97 -22.70 25.93
CA ARG A 223 -1.91 -21.95 25.23
C ARG A 223 -0.49 -22.39 25.62
N SER A 224 -0.26 -22.66 26.91
CA SER A 224 1.06 -23.07 27.43
C SER A 224 1.39 -24.53 27.06
N ARG A 225 0.39 -25.41 27.10
CA ARG A 225 0.59 -26.85 26.91
C ARG A 225 0.67 -27.26 25.44
N PHE A 226 -0.03 -26.55 24.55
CA PHE A 226 0.13 -26.72 23.10
C PHE A 226 1.52 -26.24 22.61
N ARG A 227 2.08 -25.22 23.28
CA ARG A 227 3.43 -24.69 23.01
C ARG A 227 4.53 -25.72 23.29
N LYS A 228 4.39 -26.56 24.33
CA LYS A 228 5.34 -27.65 24.63
C LYS A 228 5.33 -28.76 23.57
N CYS A 229 4.18 -29.02 22.95
CA CYS A 229 4.04 -30.03 21.90
C CYS A 229 4.57 -29.54 20.53
N LEU A 230 4.55 -28.22 20.29
CA LEU A 230 5.02 -27.58 19.06
C LEU A 230 6.41 -26.94 19.16
N GLY A 231 6.97 -26.77 20.37
CA GLY A 231 8.34 -26.29 20.55
C GLY A 231 9.39 -27.21 19.90
N SER A 232 9.08 -28.50 19.78
CA SER A 232 9.89 -29.46 19.02
C SER A 232 9.68 -29.41 17.49
N LEU A 233 8.70 -28.63 17.01
CA LEU A 233 8.33 -28.49 15.60
C LEU A 233 8.84 -27.20 14.95
N ILE A 234 9.07 -26.15 15.73
CA ILE A 234 9.50 -24.82 15.23
C ILE A 234 10.99 -24.80 14.85
N GLY A 235 11.81 -25.74 15.33
CA GLY A 235 13.23 -25.82 15.01
C GLY A 235 13.59 -26.21 13.56
N TRP A 236 12.60 -26.44 12.68
CA TRP A 236 12.84 -27.03 11.34
C TRP A 236 12.07 -26.33 10.19
N VAL A 237 11.51 -25.13 10.43
CA VAL A 237 10.88 -24.30 9.37
C VAL A 237 11.56 -22.91 9.30
N ALA A 238 12.84 -22.87 9.64
CA ALA A 238 13.76 -21.82 9.17
C ALA A 238 14.49 -22.35 7.94
#